data_AF-A0A534VZW8-F1
#
_entry.id   AF-A0A534VZW8-F1
#
_cell.length_a   1.000
_cell.length_b   1.000
_cell.length_c   1.000
_cell.angle_alpha   90.00
_cell.angle_beta   90.00
_cell.angle_gamma   90.00
#
_symmetry.space_group_name_H-M   'P 1'
#
loop_
_entity.id
_entity.type
_entity.pdbx_description
1 polymer ?
#
loop_
_entity_poly.entity_id
_entity_poly.type
_entity_poly.pdbx_seq_one_letter_code
_entity_poly.pdbx_strand_id
1 'polypeptide(L)'
;MTDSRQEARRIIGELARLVDRKLAVEVRDVPGQERLQVSLTHGTRQAHIELAMPAVLAAAEDAVARNELRLRIKRATDTMLFRPMPDHRIAVKPVAPPGGQTTFRAPRGRGRR
;
A
#
# COMPACT_ATOMS: atom_id res chain seq x y z
N MET A 1 -0.55 -26.37 -15.92
CA MET A 1 0.08 -25.08 -15.53
C MET A 1 -0.64 -23.87 -16.12
N THR A 2 -1.07 -23.91 -17.38
CA THR A 2 -1.89 -22.85 -18.02
C THR A 2 -3.26 -22.67 -17.35
N ASP A 3 -3.91 -23.75 -16.92
CA ASP A 3 -5.21 -23.68 -16.21
C ASP A 3 -5.14 -22.88 -14.91
N SER A 4 -4.13 -23.13 -14.07
CA SER A 4 -3.96 -22.40 -12.81
C SER A 4 -3.77 -20.90 -13.04
N ARG A 5 -3.12 -20.50 -14.15
CA ARG A 5 -2.96 -19.08 -14.50
C ARG A 5 -4.26 -18.47 -14.99
N GLN A 6 -5.06 -19.20 -15.78
CA GLN A 6 -6.38 -18.73 -16.19
C GLN A 6 -7.32 -18.60 -14.99
N GLU A 7 -7.30 -19.56 -14.07
CA GLU A 7 -8.09 -19.53 -12.85
C GLU A 7 -7.69 -18.34 -11.97
N ALA A 8 -6.39 -18.09 -11.80
CA ALA A 8 -5.92 -16.92 -11.06
C ALA A 8 -6.39 -15.60 -11.69
N ARG A 9 -6.37 -15.48 -13.03
CA ARG A 9 -6.92 -14.31 -13.74
C ARG A 9 -8.41 -14.13 -13.47
N ARG A 10 -9.18 -15.22 -13.47
CA ARG A 10 -10.61 -15.20 -13.18
C ARG A 10 -10.88 -14.72 -11.75
N ILE A 11 -10.22 -15.32 -10.75
CA ILE A 11 -10.36 -14.95 -9.34
C ILE A 11 -10.06 -13.46 -9.13
N ILE A 12 -8.94 -12.97 -9.69
CA ILE A 12 -8.57 -11.56 -9.58
C ILE A 12 -9.63 -10.65 -10.22
N GLY A 13 -10.11 -11.00 -11.40
CA GLY A 13 -11.15 -10.24 -12.11
C GLY A 13 -12.47 -10.18 -11.34
N GLU A 14 -12.91 -11.30 -10.76
CA GLU A 14 -14.13 -11.36 -9.93
C GLU A 14 -13.99 -10.50 -8.68
N LEU A 15 -12.88 -10.62 -7.94
CA LEU A 15 -12.65 -9.84 -6.73
C LEU A 15 -12.49 -8.35 -7.01
N ALA A 16 -11.85 -7.98 -8.13
CA ALA A 16 -11.75 -6.58 -8.54
C ALA A 16 -13.11 -5.95 -8.83
N ARG A 17 -14.02 -6.69 -9.48
CA ARG A 17 -15.40 -6.23 -9.72
C ARG A 17 -16.20 -6.03 -8.43
N LEU A 18 -15.91 -6.80 -7.37
CA LEU A 18 -16.50 -6.61 -6.05
C LEU A 18 -15.95 -5.36 -5.33
N VAL A 19 -14.73 -4.95 -5.65
CA VAL A 19 -14.12 -3.71 -5.13
C VAL A 19 -14.72 -2.50 -5.84
N ASP A 20 -14.69 -2.49 -7.17
CA ASP A 20 -15.28 -1.44 -8.00
C ASP A 20 -15.59 -1.97 -9.39
N ARG A 21 -16.84 -1.78 -9.84
CA ARG A 21 -17.32 -2.22 -11.16
C ARG A 21 -16.66 -1.49 -12.32
N LYS A 22 -16.08 -0.31 -12.09
CA LYS A 22 -15.38 0.51 -13.09
C LYS A 22 -13.87 0.21 -13.14
N LEU A 23 -13.37 -0.68 -12.29
CA LEU A 23 -11.96 -1.05 -12.24
C LEU A 23 -11.62 -1.99 -13.40
N ALA A 24 -10.83 -1.51 -14.36
CA ALA A 24 -10.24 -2.34 -15.38
C ALA A 24 -8.99 -3.03 -14.80
N VAL A 25 -8.81 -4.31 -15.15
CA VAL A 25 -7.74 -5.15 -14.61
C VAL A 25 -7.02 -5.88 -15.73
N GLU A 26 -5.69 -5.74 -15.78
CA GLU A 26 -4.81 -6.57 -16.58
C GLU A 26 -3.93 -7.42 -15.67
N VAL A 27 -3.77 -8.70 -16.02
CA VAL A 27 -2.94 -9.64 -15.26
C VAL A 27 -1.87 -10.22 -16.17
N ARG A 28 -0.61 -9.93 -15.86
CA ARG A 28 0.57 -10.41 -16.57
C ARG A 28 1.35 -11.38 -15.71
N ASP A 29 1.86 -12.42 -16.35
CA ASP A 29 2.74 -13.38 -15.69
C ASP A 29 4.15 -12.78 -15.56
N VAL A 30 4.79 -12.99 -14.41
CA VAL A 30 6.21 -12.66 -14.25
C VAL A 30 7.04 -13.91 -14.57
N PRO A 31 7.85 -13.93 -15.65
CA PRO A 31 8.61 -15.12 -16.02
C PRO A 31 9.58 -15.55 -14.93
N GLY A 32 9.69 -16.86 -14.69
CA GLY A 32 10.58 -17.43 -13.68
C GLY A 32 10.15 -17.19 -12.23
N GLN A 33 9.00 -16.55 -11.99
CA GLN A 33 8.44 -16.33 -10.67
C GLN A 33 7.01 -16.89 -10.59
N GLU A 34 6.63 -17.41 -9.43
CA GLU A 34 5.23 -17.75 -9.14
C GLU A 34 4.45 -16.49 -8.72
N ARG A 35 4.55 -15.43 -9.54
CA ARG A 35 3.94 -14.14 -9.30
C ARG A 35 3.17 -13.63 -10.51
N LEU A 36 2.17 -12.83 -10.20
CA LEU A 36 1.33 -12.12 -11.14
C LEU A 36 1.51 -10.63 -10.92
N GLN A 37 1.80 -9.92 -12.00
CA GLN A 37 1.71 -8.47 -12.04
C GLN A 37 0.28 -8.08 -12.41
N VAL A 38 -0.39 -7.34 -11.53
CA VAL A 38 -1.76 -6.86 -11.73
C VAL A 38 -1.74 -5.35 -11.91
N SER A 39 -2.20 -4.90 -13.08
CA SER A 39 -2.42 -3.49 -13.38
C SER A 39 -3.89 -3.16 -13.19
N LEU A 40 -4.16 -2.19 -12.33
CA LEU A 40 -5.50 -1.67 -12.03
C LEU A 40 -5.64 -0.30 -12.69
N THR A 41 -6.74 -0.07 -13.39
CA THR A 41 -7.03 1.21 -14.04
C THR A 41 -8.44 1.68 -13.70
N HIS A 42 -8.59 2.93 -13.25
CA HIS A 42 -9.88 3.57 -13.04
C HIS A 42 -9.86 4.99 -13.62
N GLY A 43 -10.53 5.19 -14.75
CA GLY A 43 -10.47 6.44 -15.51
C GLY A 43 -9.04 6.69 -15.99
N THR A 44 -8.45 7.83 -15.59
CA THR A 44 -7.07 8.21 -15.93
C THR A 44 -6.02 7.76 -14.91
N ARG A 45 -6.44 7.05 -13.86
CA ARG A 45 -5.56 6.63 -12.77
C ARG A 45 -5.19 5.16 -12.90
N GLN A 46 -3.94 4.85 -12.58
CA GLN A 46 -3.39 3.51 -12.68
C GLN A 46 -2.62 3.16 -11.41
N ALA A 47 -2.63 1.88 -11.05
CA ALA A 47 -1.82 1.30 -10.00
C ALA A 47 -1.38 -0.10 -10.38
N HIS A 48 -0.24 -0.52 -9.83
CA HIS A 48 0.30 -1.86 -10.06
C HIS A 48 0.55 -2.53 -8.72
N ILE A 49 0.15 -3.80 -8.62
CA ILE A 49 0.45 -4.65 -7.48
C ILE A 49 0.99 -6.00 -7.95
N GLU A 50 1.84 -6.60 -7.13
CA GLU A 50 2.28 -7.98 -7.31
C GLU A 50 1.53 -8.90 -6.36
N LEU A 51 1.12 -10.05 -6.88
CA LEU A 51 0.45 -11.10 -6.14
C LEU A 51 1.18 -12.43 -6.34
N ALA A 52 1.35 -13.20 -5.27
CA ALA A 52 1.88 -14.56 -5.36
C ALA A 52 0.78 -15.49 -5.89
N MET A 53 1.12 -16.33 -6.87
CA MET A 53 0.19 -17.28 -7.49
C MET A 53 -0.49 -18.19 -6.46
N PRO A 54 0.23 -18.80 -5.48
CA PRO A 54 -0.40 -19.67 -4.48
C PRO A 54 -1.43 -18.92 -3.62
N ALA A 55 -1.15 -17.66 -3.26
CA ALA A 55 -2.06 -16.84 -2.47
C ALA A 55 -3.35 -16.48 -3.26
N VAL A 56 -3.24 -16.33 -4.57
CA VAL A 56 -4.41 -16.10 -5.43
C VAL A 56 -5.26 -17.35 -5.55
N LEU A 57 -4.64 -18.51 -5.75
CA LEU A 57 -5.35 -19.77 -5.88
C LEU A 57 -6.05 -20.18 -4.56
N ALA A 58 -5.43 -19.91 -3.42
CA ALA A 58 -6.04 -20.15 -2.10
C ALA A 58 -7.37 -19.41 -1.91
N ALA A 59 -7.57 -18.25 -2.56
CA ALA A 59 -8.82 -17.49 -2.47
C ALA A 59 -10.04 -18.20 -3.07
N ALA A 60 -9.84 -19.21 -3.91
CA ALA A 60 -10.94 -20.04 -4.42
C ALA A 60 -11.57 -20.87 -3.30
N GLU A 61 -10.75 -21.44 -2.41
CA GLU A 61 -11.16 -22.43 -1.42
C GLU A 61 -11.35 -21.83 -0.01
N ASP A 62 -10.58 -20.80 0.34
CA ASP A 62 -10.57 -20.19 1.67
C ASP A 62 -11.19 -18.77 1.66
N ALA A 63 -12.21 -18.58 2.49
CA ALA A 63 -12.86 -17.29 2.68
C ALA A 63 -11.95 -16.21 3.30
N VAL A 64 -11.01 -16.60 4.16
CA VAL A 64 -10.02 -15.70 4.75
C VAL A 64 -9.06 -15.22 3.67
N ALA A 65 -8.42 -16.13 2.94
CA ALA A 65 -7.56 -15.81 1.80
C ALA A 65 -8.28 -14.94 0.76
N ARG A 66 -9.56 -15.23 0.48
CA ARG A 66 -10.39 -14.42 -0.43
C ARG A 66 -10.58 -12.99 0.06
N ASN A 67 -10.89 -12.81 1.35
CA ASN A 67 -11.05 -11.48 1.92
C ASN A 67 -9.73 -10.72 1.96
N GLU A 68 -8.61 -11.37 2.29
CA GLU A 68 -7.28 -10.77 2.26
C GLU A 68 -6.91 -10.27 0.86
N LEU A 69 -7.14 -11.10 -0.16
CA LEU A 69 -6.90 -10.74 -1.55
C LEU A 69 -7.77 -9.55 -1.99
N ARG A 70 -9.07 -9.58 -1.66
CA ARG A 70 -9.99 -8.46 -1.91
C ARG A 70 -9.53 -7.18 -1.23
N LEU A 71 -9.11 -7.25 0.03
CA LEU A 71 -8.61 -6.09 0.77
C LEU A 71 -7.32 -5.54 0.17
N ARG A 72 -6.45 -6.39 -0.37
CA ARG A 72 -5.24 -5.96 -1.06
C ARG A 72 -5.56 -5.18 -2.34
N ILE A 73 -6.50 -5.67 -3.15
CA ILE A 73 -6.99 -4.96 -4.34
C ILE A 73 -7.69 -3.65 -3.94
N LYS A 74 -8.52 -3.67 -2.89
CA LYS A 74 -9.19 -2.49 -2.35
C LYS A 74 -8.18 -1.42 -1.94
N ARG A 75 -7.16 -1.77 -1.15
CA ARG A 75 -6.14 -0.82 -0.69
C ARG A 75 -5.37 -0.19 -1.86
N ALA A 76 -5.01 -0.99 -2.87
CA ALA A 76 -4.36 -0.47 -4.07
C ALA A 76 -5.28 0.51 -4.83
N THR A 77 -6.56 0.16 -4.97
CA THR A 77 -7.58 1.00 -5.61
C THR A 77 -7.81 2.29 -4.82
N ASP A 78 -7.96 2.20 -3.50
CA ASP A 78 -8.14 3.34 -2.62
C ASP A 78 -6.93 4.28 -2.68
N THR A 79 -5.70 3.74 -2.66
CA THR A 79 -4.47 4.56 -2.75
C THR A 79 -4.33 5.25 -4.11
N MET A 80 -4.80 4.60 -5.18
CA MET A 80 -4.85 5.18 -6.53
C MET A 80 -5.89 6.30 -6.63
N LEU A 81 -7.08 6.10 -6.05
CA LEU A 81 -8.21 7.03 -6.13
C LEU A 81 -8.15 8.15 -5.10
N PHE A 82 -7.47 7.91 -4.00
CA PHE A 82 -7.34 8.84 -2.90
C PHE A 82 -5.86 8.82 -2.54
N ARG A 83 -5.14 9.91 -2.85
CA ARG A 83 -3.74 10.07 -2.43
C ARG A 83 -3.64 9.68 -0.95
N PRO A 84 -2.56 9.00 -0.51
CA PRO A 84 -2.42 8.67 0.90
C PRO A 84 -2.69 9.92 1.72
N MET A 85 -3.54 9.77 2.74
CA MET A 85 -3.95 10.90 3.58
C MET A 85 -2.66 11.64 3.96
N PRO A 86 -2.56 12.96 3.68
CA PRO A 86 -1.38 13.72 4.06
C PRO A 86 -1.09 13.38 5.52
N ASP A 87 0.16 13.09 5.86
CA ASP A 87 0.52 12.78 7.23
C ASP A 87 0.31 14.08 8.02
N HIS A 88 -0.88 14.26 8.61
CA HIS A 88 -1.25 15.42 9.42
C HIS A 88 -0.57 15.35 10.79
N ARG A 89 0.60 14.70 10.87
CA ARG A 89 1.51 14.85 12.00
C ARG A 89 1.89 16.31 12.05
N ILE A 90 1.08 17.08 12.79
CA ILE A 90 1.43 18.38 13.28
C ILE A 90 2.79 18.17 13.94
N ALA A 91 3.83 18.76 13.37
CA ALA A 91 5.12 18.87 14.04
C ALA A 91 4.86 19.77 15.26
N VAL A 92 4.33 19.19 16.33
CA VAL A 92 4.11 19.90 17.58
C VAL A 92 5.51 20.21 18.10
N LYS A 93 5.87 21.49 18.09
CA LYS A 93 7.08 21.94 18.79
C LYS A 93 6.96 21.41 20.22
N PRO A 94 7.94 20.65 20.74
CA PRO A 94 7.91 20.19 22.11
C PRO A 94 7.66 21.39 23.02
N VAL A 95 6.56 21.36 23.77
CA VAL A 95 6.32 22.35 24.82
C VAL A 95 7.39 22.12 25.87
N ALA A 96 8.15 23.16 26.20
CA ALA A 96 9.15 23.05 27.26
C ALA A 96 8.47 22.58 28.55
N PRO A 97 9.06 21.60 29.28
CA PRO A 97 8.48 21.14 30.53
C PRO A 97 8.32 22.33 31.49
N PRO A 98 7.16 22.44 32.18
CA PRO A 98 6.96 23.48 33.18
C PRO A 98 7.93 23.24 34.35
N GLY A 99 9.00 24.02 34.37
CA GLY A 99 10.14 23.82 35.27
C GLY A 99 11.44 24.12 34.55
N GLY A 100 11.60 25.37 34.11
CA GLY A 100 12.78 25.84 33.39
C GLY A 100 14.04 25.63 34.21
N GLN A 101 14.83 24.61 33.89
CA GLN A 101 16.23 24.57 34.28
C GLN A 101 17.01 25.42 33.28
N THR A 102 17.31 26.64 33.71
CA THR A 102 18.31 27.49 33.11
C THR A 102 19.63 26.71 33.08
N THR A 103 20.10 26.31 31.91
CA THR A 103 21.50 25.87 31.77
C THR A 103 22.38 27.07 32.10
N PHE A 104 23.05 27.03 33.24
CA PHE A 104 24.04 28.00 33.67
C PHE A 104 25.09 28.14 32.54
N ARG A 105 25.03 29.24 31.80
CA ARG A 105 26.00 29.56 30.75
C ARG A 105 27.19 30.21 31.44
N ALA A 106 28.23 29.43 31.73
CA ALA A 106 29.50 29.99 32.17
C ALA A 106 30.04 30.94 31.08
N PRO A 107 30.46 32.17 31.41
CA PRO A 107 30.97 33.10 30.40
C PRO A 107 32.38 32.68 29.98
N ARG A 108 32.53 32.17 28.75
CA ARG A 108 33.82 32.14 28.06
C ARG A 108 34.13 33.55 27.55
N GLY A 109 34.77 34.35 28.39
CA GLY A 109 35.42 35.59 27.96
C GLY A 109 36.75 35.30 27.29
N ARG A 110 36.85 35.56 25.98
CA ARG A 110 38.12 35.70 25.24
C ARG A 110 38.12 37.09 24.61
N GLY A 111 39.03 37.97 25.02
CA GLY A 111 39.18 39.29 24.41
C GLY A 111 40.25 40.19 25.04
N ARG A 112 41.46 40.12 24.49
CA ARG A 112 42.44 41.20 24.23
C ARG A 112 42.55 42.37 25.24
N ARG A 113 43.69 42.45 25.92
CA ARG A 113 44.74 43.47 25.69
C ARG A 113 46.06 42.97 26.24
#